data_AF-A0A0Q8JHH4-F1
#
_entry.id   AF-A0A0Q8JHH4-F1
#
_cell.length_a   1.000
_cell.length_b   1.000
_cell.length_c   1.000
_cell.angle_alpha   90.00
_cell.angle_beta   90.00
_cell.angle_gamma   90.00
#
_symmetry.space_group_name_H-M   'P 1'
#
loop_
_entity.id
_entity.type
_entity.pdbx_description
1 polymer ?
#
loop_
_entity_poly.entity_id
_entity_poly.type
_entity_poly.pdbx_seq_one_letter_code
_entity_poly.pdbx_strand_id
1 'polypeptide(L)'
;MNIDIDKLSLSELKSLLTAAERRKKLISSRRPIALVRRKVIALAAQGGYTIDELYGDRPPAEIAGKKRTPRRKPSKVAAKYRDPDNKRNTWSGRGRMPVWLARKTKHGRSVADFLIPGLAKPTARKSSSIGKKTVFKQG
;
A
#
# COMPACT_ATOMS: atom_id res chain seq x y z
N MET A 1 9.79 -5.30 34.13
CA MET A 1 10.29 -5.59 35.50
C MET A 1 10.19 -4.29 36.27
N ASN A 2 9.35 -4.25 37.31
CA ASN A 2 9.17 -3.06 38.14
C ASN A 2 10.09 -3.19 39.36
N ILE A 3 10.81 -2.13 39.73
CA ILE A 3 11.69 -2.14 40.91
C ILE A 3 10.98 -1.34 42.01
N ASP A 4 10.64 -1.99 43.12
CA ASP A 4 9.99 -1.35 44.28
C ASP A 4 11.04 -0.62 45.13
N ILE A 5 10.95 0.71 45.17
CA ILE A 5 11.97 1.58 45.77
C ILE A 5 11.86 1.60 47.31
N ASP A 6 10.64 1.44 47.85
CA ASP A 6 10.34 1.54 49.29
C ASP A 6 10.94 0.39 50.12
N LYS A 7 11.31 -0.71 49.49
CA LYS A 7 11.93 -1.87 50.16
C LYS A 7 13.47 -1.85 50.12
N LEU A 8 14.06 -0.88 49.41
CA LEU A 8 15.51 -0.79 49.27
C LEU A 8 16.14 -0.08 50.47
N SER A 9 17.24 -0.63 50.94
CA SER A 9 18.07 0.02 51.96
C SER A 9 18.81 1.23 51.39
N LEU A 10 19.30 2.11 52.27
CA LEU A 10 19.99 3.34 51.88
C LEU A 10 21.26 3.08 51.03
N SER A 11 21.98 1.99 51.31
CA SER A 11 23.13 1.55 50.51
C SER A 11 22.71 1.05 49.11
N GLU A 12 21.61 0.31 49.01
CA GLU A 12 21.07 -0.17 47.73
C GLU A 12 20.52 0.99 46.89
N LEU A 13 19.86 1.97 47.51
CA LEU A 13 19.40 3.20 46.85
C LEU A 13 20.58 3.99 46.25
N LYS A 14 21.69 4.13 46.99
CA LYS A 14 22.92 4.77 46.49
C LYS A 14 23.54 3.98 45.33
N SER A 15 23.57 2.66 45.44
CA SER A 15 24.07 1.78 44.36
C SER A 15 23.20 1.91 43.10
N LEU A 16 21.87 1.94 43.26
CA LEU A 16 20.94 2.10 42.16
C LEU A 16 21.07 3.47 41.49
N LEU A 17 21.24 4.54 42.28
CA LEU A 17 21.49 5.88 41.76
C LEU A 17 22.76 5.94 40.91
N THR A 18 23.88 5.43 41.43
CA THR A 18 25.15 5.41 40.68
C THR A 18 25.07 4.55 39.42
N ALA A 19 24.39 3.41 39.47
CA ALA A 19 24.13 2.58 38.28
C ALA A 19 23.25 3.31 37.26
N ALA A 20 22.19 4.00 37.72
CA ALA A 20 21.29 4.78 36.87
C ALA A 20 22.02 5.95 36.19
N GLU A 21 22.87 6.67 36.91
CA GLU A 21 23.68 7.75 36.34
C GLU A 21 24.67 7.24 35.30
N ARG A 22 25.36 6.12 35.56
CA ARG A 22 26.22 5.46 34.57
C ARG A 22 25.44 5.07 33.32
N ARG A 23 24.23 4.53 33.49
CA ARG A 23 23.35 4.16 32.37
C ARG A 23 22.88 5.38 31.59
N LYS A 24 22.48 6.46 32.29
CA LYS A 24 22.10 7.74 31.69
C LYS A 24 23.26 8.30 30.87
N LYS A 25 24.47 8.33 31.42
CA LYS A 25 25.69 8.78 30.73
C LYS A 25 25.99 7.94 29.49
N LEU A 26 25.84 6.62 29.57
CA LEU A 26 26.00 5.72 28.42
C LEU A 26 24.97 6.00 27.32
N ILE A 27 23.73 6.27 27.68
CA ILE A 27 22.67 6.56 26.71
C ILE A 27 22.85 7.97 26.12
N SER A 28 23.22 8.97 26.93
CA SER A 28 23.43 10.34 26.45
C SER A 28 24.68 10.50 25.59
N SER A 29 25.75 9.75 25.89
CA SER A 29 26.99 9.78 25.09
C SER A 29 26.85 9.04 23.75
N ARG A 30 25.77 8.26 23.56
CA ARG A 30 25.50 7.65 22.26
C ARG A 30 25.09 8.74 21.27
N ARG A 31 25.72 8.71 20.10
CA ARG A 31 25.28 9.54 18.98
C ARG A 31 23.81 9.23 18.67
N PRO A 32 23.00 10.23 18.28
CA PRO A 32 21.62 10.02 17.90
C PRO A 32 21.51 8.88 16.87
N ILE A 33 20.62 7.92 17.14
CA ILE A 33 20.46 6.71 16.30
C ILE A 33 20.14 7.05 14.84
N ALA A 34 19.49 8.18 14.60
CA ALA A 34 19.21 8.69 13.27
C ALA A 34 20.48 9.04 12.48
N LEU A 35 21.46 9.69 13.11
CA LEU A 35 22.73 10.03 12.47
C LEU A 35 23.55 8.78 12.16
N VAL A 36 23.57 7.83 13.09
CA VAL A 36 24.25 6.54 12.89
C VAL A 36 23.61 5.78 11.73
N ARG A 37 22.28 5.66 11.71
CA ARG A 37 21.56 5.03 10.60
C ARG A 37 21.88 5.67 9.26
N ARG A 38 21.86 7.01 9.17
CA ARG A 38 22.20 7.72 7.93
C ARG A 38 23.62 7.38 7.46
N LYS A 39 24.60 7.36 8.35
CA LYS A 39 25.99 7.00 8.00
C LYS A 39 26.10 5.56 7.51
N VAL A 40 25.45 4.62 8.18
CA VAL A 40 25.48 3.20 7.77
C VAL A 40 24.80 3.03 6.41
N ILE A 41 23.66 3.70 6.16
CA ILE A 41 22.98 3.65 4.86
C ILE A 41 23.88 4.24 3.77
N ALA A 42 24.52 5.38 4.04
CA ALA A 42 25.41 6.02 3.07
C ALA A 42 26.61 5.13 2.72
N LEU A 43 27.22 4.46 3.71
CA LEU A 43 28.32 3.53 3.49
C LEU A 43 27.88 2.31 2.68
N ALA A 44 26.72 1.72 2.99
CA ALA A 44 26.18 0.61 2.21
C ALA A 44 25.94 1.04 0.75
N ALA A 45 25.37 2.23 0.56
CA ALA A 45 25.09 2.78 -0.77
C ALA A 45 26.36 3.09 -1.58
N GLN A 46 27.46 3.50 -0.93
CA GLN A 46 28.76 3.66 -1.59
C GLN A 46 29.28 2.34 -2.17
N GLY A 47 29.00 1.22 -1.49
CA GLY A 47 29.27 -0.12 -2.02
C GLY A 47 28.25 -0.61 -3.05
N GLY A 48 27.20 0.17 -3.33
CA GLY A 48 26.11 -0.24 -4.23
C GLY A 48 25.07 -1.19 -3.59
N TYR A 49 25.10 -1.34 -2.26
CA TYR A 49 24.21 -2.23 -1.52
C TYR A 49 23.22 -1.44 -0.67
N THR A 50 22.09 -2.06 -0.37
CA THR A 50 21.17 -1.59 0.67
C THR A 50 21.41 -2.35 1.98
N ILE A 51 21.10 -1.73 3.13
CA ILE A 51 21.25 -2.41 4.44
C ILE A 51 20.39 -3.69 4.51
N ASP A 52 19.23 -3.70 3.86
CA ASP A 52 18.32 -4.87 3.82
C ASP A 52 18.94 -6.05 3.05
N GLU A 53 19.77 -5.78 2.04
CA GLU A 53 20.50 -6.82 1.30
C GLU A 53 21.70 -7.36 2.10
N LEU A 54 22.27 -6.57 3.01
CA LEU A 54 23.42 -6.96 3.84
C LEU A 54 23.00 -7.69 5.13
N TYR A 55 21.86 -7.31 5.71
CA TYR A 55 21.42 -7.77 7.04
C TYR A 55 19.97 -8.25 7.09
N GLY A 56 19.28 -8.35 5.95
CA GLY A 56 17.95 -8.95 5.90
C GLY A 56 18.02 -10.46 6.16
N ASP A 57 16.99 -11.01 6.79
CA ASP A 57 16.82 -12.47 7.06
C ASP A 57 16.65 -13.33 5.78
N ARG A 58 16.91 -12.76 4.59
CA ARG A 58 16.90 -13.49 3.33
C ARG A 58 18.34 -13.76 2.90
N PRO A 59 18.71 -15.01 2.60
CA PRO A 59 20.01 -15.28 2.01
C PRO A 59 20.16 -14.47 0.71
N PRO A 60 21.37 -14.00 0.38
CA PRO A 60 21.63 -13.30 -0.87
C PRO A 60 21.28 -14.26 -2.01
N ALA A 61 20.11 -14.09 -2.61
CA ALA A 61 19.85 -14.72 -3.88
C ALA A 61 20.77 -14.00 -4.87
N GLU A 62 21.82 -14.68 -5.32
CA GLU A 62 22.65 -14.28 -6.44
C GLU A 62 21.79 -14.12 -7.70
N ILE A 63 21.08 -13.01 -7.84
CA ILE A 63 20.43 -12.64 -9.09
C ILE A 63 20.59 -11.15 -9.28
N ALA A 64 21.57 -10.84 -10.13
CA ALA A 64 21.67 -9.61 -10.87
C ALA A 64 20.28 -9.11 -11.31
N GLY A 65 20.00 -7.84 -11.00
CA GLY A 65 19.04 -7.06 -11.76
C GLY A 65 17.58 -7.49 -11.67
N LYS A 66 16.93 -7.19 -10.54
CA LYS A 66 15.57 -6.67 -10.64
C LYS A 66 15.32 -5.65 -9.55
N LYS A 67 15.56 -4.37 -9.88
CA LYS A 67 14.93 -3.24 -9.20
C LYS A 67 13.46 -3.59 -9.04
N ARG A 68 13.05 -4.00 -7.82
CA ARG A 68 11.64 -4.06 -7.46
C ARG A 68 11.19 -2.62 -7.43
N THR A 69 10.73 -2.15 -8.60
CA THR A 69 10.09 -0.85 -8.71
C THR A 69 9.06 -0.76 -7.58
N PRO A 70 9.01 0.36 -6.84
CA PRO A 70 8.07 0.50 -5.76
C PRO A 70 6.69 0.21 -6.33
N ARG A 71 6.00 -0.78 -5.75
CA ARG A 71 4.66 -1.21 -6.17
C ARG A 71 3.79 0.04 -6.24
N ARG A 72 3.58 0.54 -7.46
CA ARG A 72 2.81 1.76 -7.69
C ARG A 72 1.46 1.55 -6.99
N LYS A 73 1.14 2.42 -6.04
CA LYS A 73 -0.19 2.44 -5.41
C LYS A 73 -1.20 2.43 -6.56
N PRO A 74 -2.21 1.54 -6.56
CA PRO A 74 -3.18 1.51 -7.65
C PRO A 74 -3.79 2.91 -7.74
N SER A 75 -3.57 3.58 -8.87
CA SER A 75 -4.19 4.87 -9.13
C SER A 75 -5.70 4.66 -9.00
N LYS A 76 -6.37 5.55 -8.27
CA LYS A 76 -7.82 5.49 -8.06
C LYS A 76 -8.51 5.63 -9.41
N VAL A 77 -8.82 4.51 -10.05
CA VAL A 77 -9.41 4.51 -11.40
C VAL A 77 -10.84 4.98 -11.27
N ALA A 78 -11.20 6.05 -11.99
CA ALA A 78 -12.56 6.54 -12.04
C ALA A 78 -13.52 5.46 -12.57
N ALA A 79 -14.71 5.36 -11.98
CA ALA A 79 -15.75 4.45 -12.44
C ALA A 79 -16.25 4.85 -13.83
N LYS A 80 -16.27 3.91 -14.77
CA LYS A 80 -16.75 4.12 -16.15
C LYS A 80 -18.24 3.77 -16.29
N TYR A 81 -18.70 2.79 -15.51
CA TYR A 81 -20.07 2.27 -15.51
C TYR A 81 -20.70 2.38 -14.12
N ARG A 82 -22.01 2.64 -14.09
CA ARG A 82 -22.83 2.75 -12.86
C ARG A 82 -24.17 2.07 -13.04
N ASP A 83 -24.61 1.41 -11.99
CA ASP A 83 -25.92 0.78 -11.93
C ASP A 83 -27.03 1.82 -11.66
N PRO A 84 -28.10 1.90 -12.47
CA PRO A 84 -29.24 2.79 -12.24
C PRO A 84 -30.04 2.43 -10.98
N ASP A 85 -30.10 1.15 -10.60
CA ASP A 85 -30.91 0.68 -9.47
C ASP A 85 -30.16 0.88 -8.16
N ASN A 86 -28.83 0.76 -8.20
CA ASN A 86 -27.98 0.98 -7.03
C ASN A 86 -26.76 1.84 -7.37
N LYS A 87 -26.88 3.13 -7.06
CA LYS A 87 -25.85 4.16 -7.27
C LYS A 87 -24.48 3.87 -6.64
N ARG A 88 -24.35 2.90 -5.71
CA ARG A 88 -23.06 2.47 -5.11
C ARG A 88 -22.32 1.44 -5.98
N ASN A 89 -23.04 0.70 -6.82
CA ASN A 89 -22.45 -0.27 -7.73
C ASN A 89 -21.81 0.46 -8.91
N THR A 90 -20.49 0.42 -8.96
CA THR A 90 -19.71 1.07 -10.02
C THR A 90 -18.64 0.12 -10.55
N TRP A 91 -18.23 0.34 -11.79
CA TRP A 91 -17.17 -0.45 -12.42
C TRP A 91 -16.29 0.43 -13.28
N SER A 92 -14.98 0.32 -13.13
CA SER A 92 -13.99 1.10 -13.88
C SER A 92 -13.79 0.61 -15.32
N GLY A 93 -14.42 -0.50 -15.70
CA GLY A 93 -14.20 -1.16 -17.00
C GLY A 93 -12.86 -1.91 -17.08
N ARG A 94 -12.13 -2.02 -15.98
CA ARG A 94 -10.89 -2.82 -15.85
C ARG A 94 -11.16 -4.04 -14.97
N GLY A 95 -10.57 -5.18 -15.32
CA GLY A 95 -10.71 -6.44 -14.58
C GLY A 95 -12.04 -7.16 -14.81
N ARG A 96 -12.37 -8.11 -13.93
CA ARG A 96 -13.58 -8.93 -14.03
C ARG A 96 -14.85 -8.07 -13.93
N MET A 97 -15.81 -8.34 -14.80
CA MET A 97 -17.12 -7.67 -14.78
C MET A 97 -17.86 -8.03 -13.47
N PRO A 98 -18.45 -7.05 -12.77
CA PRO A 98 -19.18 -7.31 -11.53
C PRO A 98 -20.51 -8.01 -11.80
N VAL A 99 -21.01 -8.73 -10.79
CA VAL A 99 -22.22 -9.57 -10.87
C VAL A 99 -23.45 -8.78 -11.32
N TRP A 100 -23.62 -7.54 -10.85
CA TRP A 100 -24.77 -6.70 -11.21
C TRP A 100 -24.80 -6.41 -12.72
N LEU A 101 -23.65 -6.09 -13.31
CA LEU A 101 -23.56 -5.79 -14.74
C LEU A 101 -23.71 -7.07 -15.56
N ALA A 102 -23.08 -8.16 -15.13
CA ALA A 102 -23.22 -9.47 -15.77
C ALA A 102 -24.67 -9.96 -15.84
N ARG A 103 -25.44 -9.79 -14.75
CA ARG A 103 -26.88 -10.13 -14.73
C ARG A 103 -27.66 -9.28 -15.73
N LYS A 104 -27.45 -7.97 -15.75
CA LYS A 104 -28.17 -7.06 -16.65
C LYS A 104 -27.85 -7.30 -18.12
N THR A 105 -26.60 -7.63 -18.43
CA THR A 105 -26.19 -8.05 -19.78
C THR A 105 -26.81 -9.39 -20.17
N LYS A 106 -26.95 -10.33 -19.23
CA LYS A 106 -27.65 -11.60 -19.48
C LYS A 106 -29.16 -11.40 -19.75
N HIS A 107 -29.77 -10.36 -19.18
CA HIS A 107 -31.16 -9.96 -19.46
C HIS A 107 -31.30 -9.09 -20.74
N GLY A 108 -30.31 -9.08 -21.62
CA GLY A 108 -30.39 -8.43 -22.93
C GLY A 108 -30.09 -6.93 -22.95
N ARG A 109 -29.68 -6.32 -21.82
CA ARG A 109 -29.28 -4.91 -21.79
C ARG A 109 -27.83 -4.74 -22.23
N SER A 110 -27.51 -3.63 -22.91
CA SER A 110 -26.14 -3.37 -23.32
C SER A 110 -25.33 -2.80 -22.15
N VAL A 111 -24.06 -3.17 -22.07
CA VAL A 111 -23.10 -2.56 -21.14
C VAL A 111 -22.97 -1.05 -21.38
N ALA A 112 -23.25 -0.58 -22.60
CA ALA A 112 -23.26 0.83 -22.96
C ALA A 112 -24.35 1.64 -22.25
N ASP A 113 -25.45 1.00 -21.84
CA ASP A 113 -26.57 1.67 -21.16
C ASP A 113 -26.22 2.08 -19.72
N PHE A 114 -25.16 1.49 -19.17
CA PHE A 114 -24.66 1.74 -17.82
C PHE A 114 -23.49 2.73 -17.79
N LEU A 115 -23.13 3.35 -18.93
CA LEU A 115 -22.06 4.33 -19.01
C LEU A 115 -22.43 5.61 -18.25
N ILE A 116 -21.50 6.12 -17.44
CA ILE A 116 -21.69 7.43 -16.78
C ILE A 116 -21.55 8.53 -17.85
N PRO A 117 -22.59 9.38 -18.07
CA PRO A 117 -22.51 10.47 -19.03
C PRO A 117 -21.35 11.41 -18.70
N GLY A 118 -20.55 11.79 -19.71
CA GLY A 118 -19.41 12.72 -19.56
C GLY A 118 -18.07 12.08 -19.18
N LEU A 119 -18.03 10.83 -18.70
CA LEU A 119 -16.78 10.17 -18.30
C LEU A 119 -16.29 9.08 -19.28
N ALA A 120 -17.14 8.66 -20.21
CA ALA A 120 -16.92 7.43 -20.95
C ALA A 120 -17.48 7.49 -22.39
N LYS A 121 -16.60 7.38 -23.40
CA LYS A 121 -17.01 7.09 -24.78
C LYS A 121 -17.27 5.59 -24.94
N PRO A 122 -18.33 5.16 -25.65
CA PRO A 122 -18.52 3.75 -26.00
C PRO A 122 -17.36 3.32 -26.90
N THR A 123 -16.50 2.43 -26.41
CA THR A 123 -15.48 1.78 -27.23
C THR A 123 -16.17 0.64 -27.97
N ALA A 124 -16.60 0.89 -29.20
CA ALA A 124 -17.02 -0.17 -30.10
C ALA A 124 -15.78 -0.96 -30.55
N ARG A 125 -15.66 -2.23 -30.14
CA ARG A 125 -14.76 -3.16 -30.85
C ARG A 125 -15.46 -3.59 -32.14
N LYS A 126 -14.76 -3.48 -33.28
CA LYS A 126 -15.24 -3.80 -34.64
C LYS A 126 -15.83 -5.21 -34.84
N SER A 127 -15.78 -6.10 -33.84
CA SER A 127 -16.36 -7.45 -33.90
C SER A 127 -17.49 -7.73 -32.90
N SER A 128 -17.99 -6.71 -32.20
CA SER A 128 -18.99 -6.92 -31.15
C SER A 128 -20.22 -6.06 -31.34
N SER A 129 -21.38 -6.70 -31.45
CA SER A 129 -22.72 -6.09 -31.47
C SER A 129 -23.09 -5.33 -30.19
N ILE A 130 -22.17 -5.21 -29.22
CA ILE A 130 -22.36 -4.57 -27.90
C ILE A 130 -22.44 -3.02 -27.99
N GLY A 131 -22.35 -2.44 -29.20
CA GLY A 131 -22.40 -0.99 -29.42
C GLY A 131 -23.67 -0.44 -30.09
N LYS A 132 -24.65 -1.26 -30.47
CA LYS A 132 -25.88 -0.75 -31.08
C LYS A 132 -26.82 -0.23 -29.99
N LYS A 133 -26.93 1.09 -29.88
CA LYS A 133 -27.94 1.78 -29.08
C LYS A 133 -29.29 1.55 -29.75
N THR A 134 -30.02 0.50 -29.40
CA THR A 134 -31.42 0.34 -29.82
C THR A 134 -32.27 1.27 -28.96
N VAL A 135 -32.57 2.45 -29.53
CA VAL A 135 -33.52 3.40 -28.96
C VAL A 135 -34.90 2.76 -29.06
N PHE A 136 -35.35 2.10 -27.99
CA PHE A 136 -36.76 1.75 -27.86
C PHE A 136 -37.53 3.04 -27.52
N LYS A 137 -38.26 3.56 -28.52
CA LYS A 137 -39.23 4.64 -28.35
C LYS A 137 -40.45 4.02 -27.66
N GLN A 138 -40.65 4.39 -26.40
CA GLN A 138 -41.81 3.98 -25.62
C GLN A 138 -43.01 4.80 -26.10
N GLY A 139 -44.01 4.11 -26.65
CA GLY A 139 -45.38 4.62 -26.84
C GLY A 139 -46.21 4.29 -25.60
#